data_AF-A0A2E6J5Z7-F1
#
_entry.id   AF-A0A2E6J5Z7-F1
#
_cell.length_a   1.000
_cell.length_b   1.000
_cell.length_c   1.000
_cell.angle_alpha   90.00
_cell.angle_beta   90.00
_cell.angle_gamma   90.00
#
_symmetry.space_group_name_H-M   'P 1'
#
loop_
_entity.id
_entity.type
_entity.pdbx_description
1 polymer ?
#
loop_
_entity_poly.entity_id
_entity_poly.type
_entity_poly.pdbx_seq_one_letter_code
_entity_poly.pdbx_strand_id
1 'polypeptide(L)'
;TAISESELSAAAAKADRTGLYCCPQTGVALASLMKLLDSGTIQKNEKVIVLSTANGLKFTDFKSGYHDRSLSGINIQLDNSPIEVSSDYKTLLNTVNDNIG
;
A
#
# COMPACT_ATOMS: atom_id res chain seq x y z
N THR A 1 9.43 -18.09 3.99
CA THR A 1 8.12 -17.54 4.41
C THR A 1 7.30 -17.27 3.18
N ALA A 2 6.22 -18.02 2.94
CA ALA A 2 5.32 -17.74 1.81
C ALA A 2 4.50 -16.47 2.12
N ILE A 3 4.25 -15.66 1.09
CA ILE A 3 3.48 -14.43 1.16
C ILE A 3 2.28 -14.57 0.23
N SER A 4 1.09 -14.27 0.75
CA SER A 4 -0.15 -14.24 -0.04
C SER A 4 -0.31 -12.93 -0.82
N GLU A 5 -1.23 -12.94 -1.79
CA GLU A 5 -1.62 -11.73 -2.56
C GLU A 5 -2.12 -10.60 -1.65
N SER A 6 -2.85 -10.93 -0.58
CA SER A 6 -3.30 -9.93 0.39
C SER A 6 -2.13 -9.29 1.14
N GLU A 7 -1.16 -10.10 1.56
CA GLU A 7 -0.02 -9.64 2.33
C GLU A 7 0.93 -8.78 1.50
N LEU A 8 1.23 -9.20 0.26
CA LEU A 8 2.07 -8.38 -0.63
C LEU A 8 1.38 -7.07 -0.99
N SER A 9 0.06 -7.10 -1.22
CA SER A 9 -0.71 -5.89 -1.58
C SER A 9 -0.79 -4.91 -0.42
N ALA A 10 -1.06 -5.40 0.79
CA ALA A 10 -1.04 -4.57 2.00
C ALA A 10 0.34 -3.98 2.29
N ALA A 11 1.41 -4.77 2.12
CA ALA A 11 2.78 -4.27 2.31
C ALA A 11 3.17 -3.23 1.27
N ALA A 12 2.78 -3.41 0.00
CA ALA A 12 2.99 -2.44 -1.06
C ALA A 12 2.24 -1.13 -0.78
N ALA A 13 0.94 -1.20 -0.46
CA ALA A 13 0.14 -0.02 -0.12
C ALA A 13 0.69 0.74 1.10
N LYS A 14 1.15 0.01 2.12
CA LYS A 14 1.80 0.60 3.30
C LYS A 14 3.10 1.34 2.94
N ALA A 15 3.91 0.78 2.05
CA ALA A 15 5.13 1.41 1.57
C ALA A 15 4.83 2.66 0.72
N ASP A 16 3.83 2.59 -0.14
CA ASP A 16 3.45 3.71 -1.01
C ASP A 16 2.95 4.91 -0.17
N ARG A 17 2.24 4.65 0.93
CA ARG A 17 1.84 5.69 1.90
C ARG A 17 2.99 6.43 2.58
N THR A 18 4.23 5.91 2.51
CA THR A 18 5.42 6.62 3.00
C THR A 18 6.17 7.37 1.89
N GLY A 19 5.56 7.56 0.72
CA GLY A 19 6.14 8.28 -0.42
C GLY A 19 6.90 7.40 -1.41
N LEU A 20 6.84 6.08 -1.27
CA LEU A 20 7.39 5.16 -2.27
C LEU A 20 6.39 4.89 -3.40
N TYR A 21 6.86 4.22 -4.44
CA TYR A 21 6.02 3.67 -5.49
C TYR A 21 6.57 2.31 -5.92
N CYS A 22 6.31 1.31 -5.08
CA CYS A 22 6.98 0.00 -5.14
C CYS A 22 6.38 -0.94 -6.20
N CYS A 23 7.19 -1.79 -6.81
CA CYS A 23 6.67 -2.93 -7.60
C CYS A 23 6.09 -4.04 -6.68
N PRO A 24 5.24 -4.95 -7.20
CA PRO A 24 4.68 -6.05 -6.40
C PRO A 24 5.73 -6.95 -5.74
N GLN A 25 6.87 -7.19 -6.40
CA GLN A 25 7.97 -7.99 -5.83
C GLN A 25 8.59 -7.31 -4.60
N THR A 26 8.65 -5.99 -4.59
CA THR A 26 9.06 -5.23 -3.39
C THR A 26 8.03 -5.37 -2.27
N GLY A 27 6.73 -5.42 -2.61
CA GLY A 27 5.66 -5.76 -1.66
C GLY A 27 5.86 -7.13 -0.99
N VAL A 28 6.21 -8.16 -1.77
CA VAL A 28 6.55 -9.50 -1.25
C VAL A 28 7.74 -9.45 -0.29
N ALA A 29 8.81 -8.72 -0.68
CA ALA A 29 10.00 -8.58 0.15
C ALA A 29 9.71 -7.84 1.46
N LEU A 30 8.92 -6.78 1.41
CA LEU A 30 8.50 -6.02 2.59
C LEU A 30 7.56 -6.82 3.50
N ALA A 31 6.61 -7.57 2.94
CA ALA A 31 5.75 -8.46 3.72
C ALA A 31 6.57 -9.57 4.42
N SER A 32 7.57 -10.11 3.73
CA SER A 32 8.51 -11.07 4.32
C SER A 32 9.34 -10.45 5.44
N LEU A 33 9.85 -9.23 5.24
CA LEU A 33 10.58 -8.49 6.26
C LEU A 33 9.72 -8.24 7.50
N MET A 34 8.46 -7.82 7.34
CA MET A 34 7.54 -7.63 8.46
C MET A 34 7.32 -8.94 9.23
N LYS A 35 7.09 -10.07 8.55
CA LYS A 35 6.95 -11.38 9.21
C LYS A 35 8.22 -11.82 9.95
N LEU A 36 9.40 -11.59 9.36
CA LEU A 36 10.69 -11.93 9.97
C LEU A 36 11.00 -11.04 11.18
N LEU A 37 10.56 -9.79 11.15
CA LEU A 37 10.62 -8.88 12.29
C LEU A 37 9.69 -9.35 13.41
N ASP A 38 8.45 -9.72 13.06
CA ASP A 38 7.43 -10.19 14.02
C ASP A 38 7.84 -11.53 14.66
N SER A 39 8.49 -12.42 13.92
CA SER A 39 9.02 -13.69 14.43
C SER A 39 10.32 -13.54 15.23
N GLY A 40 10.91 -12.34 15.28
CA GLY A 40 12.21 -12.09 15.91
C GLY A 40 13.38 -12.72 15.17
N THR A 41 13.21 -13.12 13.91
CA THR A 41 14.33 -13.62 13.08
C THR A 41 15.21 -12.47 12.61
N ILE A 42 14.61 -11.31 12.30
CA ILE A 42 15.30 -10.04 12.10
C ILE A 42 15.03 -9.16 13.30
N GLN A 43 16.07 -8.53 13.84
CA GLN A 43 15.94 -7.64 15.01
C GLN A 43 15.69 -6.19 14.60
N LYS A 44 15.01 -5.41 15.46
CA LYS A 44 14.65 -3.99 15.19
C LYS A 44 15.84 -3.07 14.88
N ASN A 45 17.03 -3.42 15.36
CA ASN A 45 18.27 -2.65 15.21
C ASN A 45 19.17 -3.15 14.07
N GLU A 46 18.76 -4.18 13.33
CA GLU A 46 19.51 -4.68 12.19
C GLU A 46 19.35 -3.78 10.96
N LYS A 47 20.42 -3.70 10.17
CA LYS A 47 20.40 -3.00 8.87
C LYS A 47 19.95 -3.99 7.80
N VAL A 48 18.80 -3.72 7.19
CA VAL A 48 18.23 -4.56 6.13
C VAL A 48 18.18 -3.77 4.82
N ILE A 49 18.58 -4.42 3.73
CA ILE A 49 18.48 -3.88 2.38
C ILE A 49 17.41 -4.69 1.63
N VAL A 50 16.37 -4.01 1.15
CA VAL A 50 15.35 -4.61 0.26
C VAL A 50 15.68 -4.24 -1.17
N LEU A 51 15.71 -5.24 -2.06
CA LEU A 51 16.05 -5.05 -3.48
C LEU A 51 14.78 -4.84 -4.31
N SER A 52 14.58 -3.63 -4.82
CA SER A 52 13.53 -3.35 -5.80
C SER A 52 14.01 -3.68 -7.20
N THR A 53 13.51 -4.76 -7.78
CA THR A 53 13.98 -5.29 -9.08
C THR A 53 13.33 -4.63 -10.29
N ALA A 54 12.25 -3.87 -10.08
CA ALA A 54 11.53 -3.16 -11.12
C ALA A 54 11.01 -1.81 -10.60
N ASN A 55 10.81 -0.86 -11.53
CA ASN A 55 10.16 0.41 -11.23
C ASN A 55 8.64 0.18 -11.06
N GLY A 56 8.03 0.79 -10.04
CA GLY A 56 6.59 0.67 -9.78
C GLY A 56 5.69 1.21 -10.89
N LEU A 57 6.18 2.11 -11.75
CA LEU A 57 5.45 2.64 -12.92
C LEU A 57 5.06 1.56 -13.93
N LYS A 58 5.70 0.38 -13.88
CA LYS A 58 5.29 -0.78 -14.69
C LYS A 58 4.02 -1.48 -14.17
N PHE A 59 3.54 -1.10 -12.99
CA PHE A 59 2.46 -1.78 -12.26
C PHE A 59 1.39 -0.79 -11.79
N THR A 60 1.11 0.24 -12.58
CA THR A 60 0.05 1.22 -12.29
C THR A 60 -1.31 0.54 -12.11
N ASP A 61 -1.64 -0.44 -12.95
CA ASP A 61 -2.95 -1.10 -12.92
C ASP A 61 -3.17 -1.93 -11.66
N PHE A 62 -2.11 -2.52 -11.12
CA PHE A 62 -2.15 -3.19 -9.82
C PHE A 62 -2.48 -2.18 -8.71
N LYS A 63 -1.90 -0.98 -8.76
CA LYS A 63 -2.08 0.04 -7.74
C LYS A 63 -3.45 0.71 -7.83
N SER A 64 -3.88 1.11 -9.03
CA SER A 64 -5.25 1.61 -9.24
C SER A 64 -6.25 0.53 -8.83
N GLY A 65 -6.04 -0.72 -9.24
CA GLY A 65 -6.93 -1.81 -8.84
C GLY A 65 -7.03 -2.03 -7.32
N TYR A 66 -5.93 -1.86 -6.58
CA TYR A 66 -5.96 -1.91 -5.11
C TYR A 66 -6.76 -0.76 -4.52
N HIS A 67 -6.49 0.48 -4.96
CA HIS A 67 -7.17 1.66 -4.42
C HIS A 67 -8.63 1.78 -4.88
N ASP A 68 -9.00 1.20 -6.02
CA ASP A 68 -10.38 1.15 -6.54
C ASP A 68 -11.14 -0.09 -6.05
N ARG A 69 -10.51 -0.91 -5.19
CA ARG A 69 -11.06 -2.16 -4.65
C ARG A 69 -11.52 -3.16 -5.73
N SER A 70 -10.88 -3.16 -6.89
CA SER A 70 -11.24 -4.03 -8.02
C SER A 70 -10.46 -5.36 -8.07
N LEU A 71 -9.39 -5.49 -7.28
CA LEU A 71 -8.64 -6.73 -7.15
C LEU A 71 -9.46 -7.78 -6.38
N SER A 72 -9.68 -8.94 -7.01
CA SER A 72 -10.45 -10.04 -6.41
C SER A 72 -9.59 -10.91 -5.49
N GLY A 73 -10.21 -11.48 -4.45
CA GLY A 73 -9.55 -12.46 -3.57
C GLY A 73 -8.51 -11.87 -2.62
N ILE A 74 -8.46 -10.54 -2.45
CA ILE A 74 -7.58 -9.89 -1.48
C ILE A 74 -8.34 -9.06 -0.45
N ASN A 75 -7.74 -8.90 0.73
CA ASN A 75 -8.25 -7.99 1.77
C ASN A 75 -7.63 -6.59 1.61
N ILE A 76 -8.47 -5.58 1.40
CA ILE A 76 -8.07 -4.19 1.13
C ILE A 76 -8.44 -3.34 2.33
N GLN A 77 -7.41 -2.78 2.98
CA GLN A 77 -7.52 -2.01 4.23
C GLN A 77 -6.95 -0.59 4.14
N LEU A 78 -6.10 -0.33 3.14
CA LEU A 78 -5.38 0.93 2.96
C LEU A 78 -5.69 1.54 1.59
N ASP A 79 -6.89 1.30 1.06
CA ASP A 79 -7.35 2.01 -0.12
C ASP A 79 -7.41 3.51 0.13
N ASN A 80 -7.24 4.25 -0.95
CA ASN A 80 -7.26 5.71 -0.97
C ASN A 80 -8.07 6.12 -2.20
N SER A 81 -9.29 5.59 -2.27
CA SER A 81 -10.20 5.86 -3.37
C SER A 81 -10.57 7.35 -3.38
N PRO A 82 -10.73 7.95 -4.56
CA PRO A 82 -11.28 9.30 -4.65
C PRO A 82 -12.64 9.38 -3.95
N ILE A 83 -12.88 10.48 -3.23
CA ILE A 83 -14.19 10.80 -2.66
C ILE A 83 -14.95 11.63 -3.70
N GLU A 84 -16.06 11.08 -4.22
CA GLU A 84 -16.96 11.86 -5.09
C GLU A 84 -17.75 12.87 -4.25
N VAL A 85 -17.74 14.14 -4.70
CA VAL A 85 -18.38 15.25 -4.01
C VAL A 85 -19.12 16.13 -5.01
N SER A 86 -20.26 16.70 -4.61
CA SER A 86 -21.01 17.62 -5.47
C SER A 86 -20.24 18.93 -5.67
N SER A 87 -20.55 19.66 -6.75
CA SER A 87 -19.94 20.97 -7.04
C SER A 87 -20.45 22.12 -6.15
N ASP A 88 -21.22 21.82 -5.09
CA ASP A 88 -21.65 22.81 -4.11
C ASP A 88 -20.49 23.20 -3.19
N TYR A 89 -20.24 24.51 -3.07
CA TYR A 89 -19.12 25.04 -2.31
C TYR A 89 -19.11 24.61 -0.84
N LYS A 90 -20.27 24.64 -0.17
CA LYS A 90 -20.35 24.26 1.25
C LYS A 90 -20.05 22.78 1.44
N THR A 91 -20.62 21.95 0.57
CA THR A 91 -20.40 20.50 0.56
C THR A 91 -18.92 20.19 0.33
N LEU A 92 -18.30 20.79 -0.68
CA LEU A 92 -16.87 20.64 -0.95
C LEU A 92 -15.99 21.06 0.24
N LEU A 93 -16.24 22.24 0.81
CA LEU A 93 -15.46 22.76 1.93
C LEU A 93 -15.57 21.87 3.18
N ASN A 94 -16.77 21.41 3.50
CA ASN A 94 -16.99 20.50 4.62
C ASN A 94 -16.27 19.17 4.40
N THR A 95 -16.40 18.56 3.21
CA THR A 95 -15.69 17.32 2.87
C THR A 95 -14.18 17.48 3.02
N VAL A 96 -13.61 18.60 2.56
CA VAL A 96 -12.18 18.87 2.72
C VAL A 96 -11.80 18.98 4.20
N ASN A 97 -12.53 19.77 5.00
CA ASN A 97 -12.24 19.95 6.42
C ASN A 97 -12.38 18.66 7.24
N ASP A 98 -13.32 17.79 6.87
CA ASP A 98 -13.53 16.51 7.55
C ASP A 98 -12.41 15.48 7.26
N ASN A 99 -11.66 15.68 6.17
CA ASN A 99 -10.63 14.74 5.70
C ASN A 99 -9.20 15.27 5.79
N ILE A 100 -9.01 16.57 6.01
CA ILE A 100 -7.71 17.15 6.35
C ILE A 100 -7.59 17.13 7.87
N GLY A 101 -6.68 16.28 8.38
CA GLY A 101 -6.17 16.37 9.75
C GLY A 101 -5.16 17.49 9.92
#